data_AF-A0A0L8K1H8-F1
#
_entry.id   AF-A0A0L8K1H8-F1
#
_cell.length_a   1.000
_cell.length_b   1.000
_cell.length_c   1.000
_cell.angle_alpha   90.00
_cell.angle_beta   90.00
_cell.angle_gamma   90.00
#
_symmetry.space_group_name_H-M   'P 1'
#
loop_
_entity.id
_entity.type
_entity.pdbx_description
1 polymer ?
#
loop_
_entity_poly.entity_id
_entity_poly.type
_entity_poly.pdbx_seq_one_letter_code
_entity_poly.pdbx_strand_id
1 'polypeptide(L)'
;MTSDLVQASWTRIDAWLREHAPRTFATLRPPAGDEEIVVAQQELGVTFPPHLVASLLRHNGALEGPEAFRFSSGDRLLGVSGILGDTGFMRGIGQGIDGEAECYWLHGYVKFGSYDVTSDGLLVDCRTGRDSFGAIGRFFDETGTSFGQADSLGEYLAAEADQLERGQDAGIVTFNGRLFREAPLPARPKYSADEPLPAPDEQLPELDLSYSPTDLLHVSYLDGHEELGALIATLPYERVVEAARKQLRRLAVETGLNHYPEVKAALDAWERGAAPPQPDQTGPLALRLRTVLAQADTGRDRTRRWAAEQIALGIWGSPYRSVCESANMRSHFTLDWRADLHADLGHPSLPPIPDDRFWAALRNPVIDSSWYAAQYTQDQD
;
A
#
# COMPACT_ATOMS: atom_id res chain seq x y z
N MET A 1 -15.18 32.01 12.29
CA MET A 1 -15.98 30.92 11.69
C MET A 1 -15.22 30.17 10.60
N THR A 2 -14.60 30.84 9.61
CA THR A 2 -13.92 30.14 8.50
C THR A 2 -12.68 29.35 8.94
N SER A 3 -11.76 29.90 9.74
CA SER A 3 -10.59 29.15 10.24
C SER A 3 -10.90 28.12 11.33
N ASP A 4 -12.05 28.24 12.00
CA ASP A 4 -12.35 27.48 13.22
C ASP A 4 -12.51 25.97 12.92
N LEU A 5 -13.13 25.64 11.79
CA LEU A 5 -13.29 24.25 11.36
C LEU A 5 -11.93 23.61 11.05
N VAL A 6 -11.03 24.32 10.36
CA VAL A 6 -9.68 23.83 10.05
C VAL A 6 -8.91 23.53 11.33
N GLN A 7 -8.95 24.43 12.31
CA GLN A 7 -8.25 24.24 13.59
C GLN A 7 -8.86 23.09 14.40
N ALA A 8 -10.19 22.96 14.43
CA ALA A 8 -10.88 21.86 15.09
C ALA A 8 -10.54 20.51 14.46
N SER A 9 -10.58 20.41 13.12
CA SER A 9 -10.25 19.19 12.38
C SER A 9 -8.78 18.78 12.59
N TRP A 10 -7.84 19.71 12.48
CA TRP A 10 -6.43 19.41 12.76
C TRP A 10 -6.20 18.99 14.21
N THR A 11 -6.92 19.58 15.17
CA THR A 11 -6.81 19.16 16.58
C THR A 11 -7.19 17.69 16.76
N ARG A 12 -8.24 17.24 16.06
CA ARG A 12 -8.70 15.83 16.07
C ARG A 12 -7.69 14.91 15.38
N ILE A 13 -7.25 15.28 14.16
CA ILE A 13 -6.24 14.52 13.40
C ILE A 13 -4.95 14.37 14.21
N ASP A 14 -4.45 15.47 14.78
CA ASP A 14 -3.25 15.49 15.61
C ASP A 14 -3.36 14.58 16.84
N ALA A 15 -4.48 14.67 17.56
CA ALA A 15 -4.70 13.86 18.76
C ALA A 15 -4.69 12.38 18.40
N TRP A 16 -5.44 12.01 17.37
CA TRP A 16 -5.53 10.63 16.89
C TRP A 16 -4.16 10.11 16.42
N LEU A 17 -3.42 10.88 15.61
CA LEU A 17 -2.11 10.46 15.11
C LEU A 17 -1.08 10.33 16.23
N ARG A 18 -1.06 11.22 17.24
CA ARG A 18 -0.14 11.09 18.38
C ARG A 18 -0.38 9.81 19.18
N GLU A 19 -1.64 9.41 19.31
CA GLU A 19 -2.02 8.23 20.07
C GLU A 19 -1.77 6.93 19.29
N HIS A 20 -2.17 6.89 18.01
CA HIS A 20 -2.23 5.65 17.24
C HIS A 20 -1.12 5.50 16.19
N ALA A 21 -0.65 6.61 15.61
CA ALA A 21 0.35 6.62 14.54
C ALA A 21 1.47 7.66 14.78
N PRO A 22 2.21 7.57 15.89
CA PRO A 22 3.18 8.60 16.29
C PRO A 22 4.32 8.83 15.31
N ARG A 23 4.71 7.82 14.51
CA ARG A 23 5.74 8.01 13.47
C ARG A 23 5.18 8.78 12.28
N THR A 24 3.94 8.51 11.87
CA THR A 24 3.25 9.34 10.87
C THR A 24 3.04 10.76 11.38
N PHE A 25 2.64 10.94 12.65
CA PHE A 25 2.54 12.26 13.27
C PHE A 25 3.87 13.03 13.19
N ALA A 26 5.00 12.36 13.46
CA ALA A 26 6.33 12.97 13.41
C ALA A 26 6.73 13.48 12.01
N THR A 27 6.05 13.06 10.94
CA THR A 27 6.27 13.57 9.59
C THR A 27 5.60 14.91 9.33
N LEU A 28 4.59 15.30 10.11
CA LEU A 28 3.93 16.59 9.99
C LEU A 28 4.92 17.70 10.37
N ARG A 29 5.13 18.63 9.44
CA ARG A 29 6.06 19.75 9.64
C ARG A 29 5.45 20.78 10.60
N PRO A 30 6.29 21.59 11.27
CA PRO A 30 5.81 22.73 12.04
C PRO A 30 5.04 23.72 11.14
N PRO A 31 4.29 24.68 11.73
CA PRO A 31 3.62 25.76 11.01
C PRO A 31 4.51 26.48 9.98
N ALA A 32 3.90 26.89 8.87
CA ALA A 32 4.52 27.78 7.90
C ALA A 32 4.64 29.21 8.47
N GLY A 33 5.60 29.99 7.96
CA GLY A 33 5.69 31.41 8.28
C GLY A 33 4.66 32.22 7.49
N ASP A 34 4.06 33.25 8.10
CA ASP A 34 3.14 34.16 7.40
C ASP A 34 3.80 34.79 6.15
N GLU A 35 5.07 35.21 6.27
CA GLU A 35 5.83 35.78 5.16
C GLU A 35 6.04 34.76 4.02
N GLU A 36 6.29 33.50 4.34
CA GLU A 36 6.45 32.41 3.36
C GLU A 36 5.17 32.22 2.54
N ILE A 37 4.01 32.25 3.21
CA ILE A 37 2.69 32.15 2.57
C ILE A 37 2.42 33.38 1.68
N VAL A 38 2.77 34.59 2.14
CA VAL A 38 2.62 35.82 1.35
C VAL A 38 3.48 35.78 0.09
N VAL A 39 4.75 35.38 0.21
CA VAL A 39 5.65 35.22 -0.94
C VAL A 39 5.08 34.20 -1.93
N ALA A 40 4.59 33.05 -1.45
CA ALA A 40 4.03 32.04 -2.33
C ALA A 40 2.78 32.50 -3.09
N GLN A 41 1.90 33.26 -2.43
CA GLN A 41 0.75 33.89 -3.10
C GLN A 41 1.17 34.88 -4.19
N GLN A 42 2.23 35.67 -3.94
CA GLN A 42 2.78 36.62 -4.90
C GLN A 42 3.41 35.91 -6.09
N GLU A 43 4.23 34.89 -5.86
CA GLU A 43 4.87 34.10 -6.91
C GLU A 43 3.85 33.36 -7.78
N LEU A 44 2.81 32.80 -7.16
CA LEU A 44 1.74 32.14 -7.89
C LEU A 44 0.71 33.13 -8.47
N GLY A 45 0.76 34.42 -8.14
CA GLY A 45 -0.21 35.41 -8.61
C GLY A 45 -1.66 35.10 -8.21
N VAL A 46 -1.88 34.44 -7.08
CA VAL A 46 -3.20 34.03 -6.57
C VAL A 46 -3.35 34.36 -5.09
N THR A 47 -4.58 34.54 -4.63
CA THR A 47 -4.89 34.62 -3.21
C THR A 47 -5.26 33.23 -2.70
N PHE A 48 -4.60 32.77 -1.65
CA PHE A 48 -4.95 31.50 -1.02
C PHE A 48 -6.26 31.64 -0.24
N PRO A 49 -7.19 30.70 -0.36
CA PRO A 49 -8.38 30.66 0.46
C PRO A 49 -8.03 30.63 1.95
N PRO A 50 -8.82 31.29 2.82
CA PRO A 50 -8.53 31.36 4.25
C PRO A 50 -8.31 29.99 4.92
N HIS A 51 -8.99 28.94 4.45
CA HIS A 51 -8.83 27.60 5.00
C HIS A 51 -7.48 26.98 4.63
N LEU A 52 -6.95 27.24 3.43
CA LEU A 52 -5.60 26.80 3.04
C LEU A 52 -4.53 27.50 3.89
N VAL A 53 -4.66 28.82 4.07
CA VAL A 53 -3.76 29.59 4.95
C VAL A 53 -3.81 29.05 6.38
N ALA A 54 -5.00 28.84 6.94
CA ALA A 54 -5.17 28.29 8.29
C ALA A 54 -4.55 26.88 8.44
N SER A 55 -4.59 26.06 7.40
CA SER A 55 -3.98 24.72 7.40
C SER A 55 -2.45 24.81 7.34
N LEU A 56 -1.88 25.68 6.51
CA LEU A 56 -0.43 25.89 6.41
C LEU A 56 0.15 26.47 7.70
N LEU A 57 -0.59 27.36 8.36
CA LEU A 57 -0.25 27.88 9.70
C LEU A 57 -0.38 26.82 10.81
N ARG A 58 -0.92 25.64 10.50
CA ARG A 58 -0.92 24.50 11.41
C ARG A 58 0.21 23.53 11.10
N HIS A 59 0.32 23.11 9.85
CA HIS A 59 1.38 22.22 9.35
C HIS A 59 1.85 22.69 7.97
N ASN A 60 3.15 22.99 7.84
CA ASN A 60 3.78 23.31 6.55
C ASN A 60 4.07 22.04 5.74
N GLY A 61 3.06 21.19 5.54
CA GLY A 61 3.21 19.92 4.84
C GLY A 61 3.63 18.74 5.71
N ALA A 62 3.84 17.61 5.05
CA ALA A 62 4.47 16.43 5.61
C ALA A 62 5.83 16.16 4.92
N LEU A 63 6.75 15.52 5.65
CA LEU A 63 7.99 14.98 5.09
C LEU A 63 7.68 13.96 3.98
N GLU A 64 8.65 13.77 3.08
CA GLU A 64 8.58 12.74 2.04
C GLU A 64 8.89 11.36 2.61
N GLY A 65 8.41 10.34 1.92
CA GLY A 65 8.71 8.95 2.22
C GLY A 65 7.50 8.12 2.68
N PRO A 66 7.75 6.86 3.02
CA PRO A 66 6.71 5.86 3.34
C PRO A 66 5.97 6.12 4.65
N GLU A 67 6.51 6.98 5.52
CA GLU A 67 5.89 7.33 6.80
C GLU A 67 5.00 8.57 6.72
N ALA A 68 5.04 9.28 5.60
CA ALA A 68 4.40 10.57 5.42
C ALA A 68 2.90 10.53 5.73
N PHE A 69 2.39 11.59 6.37
CA PHE A 69 0.95 11.80 6.45
C PHE A 69 0.37 11.98 5.05
N ARG A 70 -0.61 11.12 4.73
CA ARG A 70 -1.36 11.12 3.47
C ARG A 70 -2.86 11.22 3.75
N PHE A 71 -3.54 11.99 2.93
CA PHE A 71 -5.01 12.04 2.90
C PHE A 71 -5.60 10.69 2.47
N SER A 72 -6.92 10.52 2.62
CA SER A 72 -7.62 9.30 2.20
C SER A 72 -7.47 9.01 0.70
N SER A 73 -7.18 10.03 -0.10
CA SER A 73 -6.87 9.93 -1.51
C SER A 73 -5.44 9.47 -1.84
N GLY A 74 -4.60 9.21 -0.83
CA GLY A 74 -3.19 8.81 -1.01
C GLY A 74 -2.20 9.96 -1.18
N ASP A 75 -2.70 11.20 -1.28
CA ASP A 75 -1.85 12.36 -1.48
C ASP A 75 -1.18 12.81 -0.19
N ARG A 76 0.12 13.06 -0.26
CA ARG A 76 0.89 13.68 0.81
C ARG A 76 0.50 15.15 0.96
N LEU A 77 0.36 15.62 2.20
CA LEU A 77 0.12 17.03 2.51
C LEU A 77 1.32 17.89 2.06
N LEU A 78 1.09 18.81 1.13
CA LEU A 78 2.12 19.74 0.67
C LEU A 78 2.27 20.93 1.62
N GLY A 79 3.53 21.30 1.87
CA GLY A 79 3.89 22.59 2.45
C GLY A 79 4.05 23.65 1.37
N VAL A 80 4.28 24.90 1.75
CA VAL A 80 4.37 26.05 0.82
C VAL A 80 5.35 25.80 -0.32
N SER A 81 6.57 25.31 -0.03
CA SER A 81 7.54 24.98 -1.08
C SER A 81 7.06 23.89 -2.04
N GLY A 82 6.35 22.87 -1.53
CA GLY A 82 5.78 21.81 -2.37
C GLY A 82 4.62 22.33 -3.22
N ILE A 83 3.76 23.17 -2.65
CA ILE A 83 2.67 23.86 -3.36
C ILE A 83 3.24 24.67 -4.54
N LEU A 84 4.32 25.42 -4.32
CA LEU A 84 4.99 26.20 -5.35
C LEU A 84 5.56 25.32 -6.47
N GLY A 85 6.30 24.26 -6.10
CA GLY A 85 6.91 23.33 -7.05
C GLY A 85 5.88 22.62 -7.92
N ASP A 86 4.91 21.96 -7.28
CA ASP A 86 3.87 21.17 -7.94
C ASP A 86 2.94 22.05 -8.79
N THR A 87 2.48 23.18 -8.25
CA THR A 87 1.62 24.10 -9.02
C THR A 87 2.39 24.76 -10.16
N GLY A 88 3.66 25.12 -9.95
CA GLY A 88 4.53 25.67 -10.98
C GLY A 88 4.75 24.69 -12.13
N PHE A 89 5.02 23.42 -11.81
CA PHE A 89 5.14 22.34 -12.79
C PHE A 89 3.87 22.21 -13.64
N MET A 90 2.69 22.14 -12.99
CA MET A 90 1.41 22.05 -13.70
C MET A 90 1.15 23.24 -14.65
N ARG A 91 1.51 24.45 -14.21
CA ARG A 91 1.39 25.66 -15.05
C ARG A 91 2.39 25.69 -16.21
N GLY A 92 3.53 24.98 -16.09
CA GLY A 92 4.50 24.81 -17.16
C GLY A 92 3.99 23.91 -18.29
N ILE A 93 3.24 22.86 -17.97
CA ILE A 93 2.66 21.92 -18.96
C ILE A 93 1.68 22.64 -19.91
N GLY A 94 0.85 23.54 -19.37
CA GLY A 94 -0.17 24.27 -20.14
C GLY A 94 0.37 25.28 -21.17
N GLN A 95 1.67 25.59 -21.18
CA GLN A 95 2.27 26.53 -22.14
C GLN A 95 2.62 25.91 -23.51
N GLY A 96 2.46 24.59 -23.66
CA GLY A 96 2.83 23.85 -24.89
C GLY A 96 1.69 23.22 -25.68
N ILE A 97 0.44 23.29 -25.21
CA ILE A 97 -0.70 22.57 -25.81
C ILE A 97 -1.77 23.57 -26.25
N ASP A 98 -1.81 23.89 -27.54
CA ASP A 98 -2.86 24.70 -28.15
C ASP A 98 -4.21 23.93 -28.09
N GLY A 99 -5.13 24.36 -27.22
CA GLY A 99 -6.57 24.12 -27.40
C GLY A 99 -7.35 23.32 -26.34
N GLU A 100 -6.72 22.70 -25.34
CA GLU A 100 -7.43 21.90 -24.30
C GLU A 100 -7.37 22.50 -22.87
N ALA A 101 -7.00 23.78 -22.77
CA ALA A 101 -6.53 24.38 -21.52
C ALA A 101 -7.57 24.56 -20.39
N GLU A 102 -8.87 24.63 -20.68
CA GLU A 102 -9.85 24.96 -19.62
C GLU A 102 -10.25 23.77 -18.74
N CYS A 103 -10.20 22.54 -19.26
CA CYS A 103 -10.55 21.33 -18.51
C CYS A 103 -9.33 20.66 -17.85
N TYR A 104 -8.13 20.87 -18.39
CA TYR A 104 -6.92 20.21 -17.90
C TYR A 104 -6.36 20.88 -16.64
N TRP A 105 -5.97 22.17 -16.72
CA TRP A 105 -5.42 22.92 -15.59
C TRP A 105 -5.62 24.43 -15.78
N LEU A 106 -6.27 25.09 -14.82
CA LEU A 106 -6.39 26.56 -14.82
C LEU A 106 -5.33 27.20 -13.92
N HIS A 107 -4.89 28.40 -14.31
CA HIS A 107 -3.92 29.16 -13.53
C HIS A 107 -4.36 29.39 -12.08
N GLY A 108 -5.66 29.56 -11.83
CA GLY A 108 -6.20 29.73 -10.49
C GLY A 108 -6.26 28.47 -9.62
N TYR A 109 -5.86 27.29 -10.13
CA TYR A 109 -5.80 26.06 -9.36
C TYR A 109 -4.44 25.91 -8.68
N VAL A 110 -4.46 25.51 -7.42
CA VAL A 110 -3.27 25.37 -6.58
C VAL A 110 -3.27 23.99 -5.94
N LYS A 111 -2.21 23.19 -6.14
CA LYS A 111 -2.08 21.88 -5.47
C LYS A 111 -1.85 22.09 -3.98
N PHE A 112 -2.43 21.23 -3.14
CA PHE A 112 -2.11 21.12 -1.72
C PHE A 112 -1.90 19.67 -1.27
N GLY A 113 -2.16 18.70 -2.15
CA GLY A 113 -1.79 17.30 -1.99
C GLY A 113 -1.08 16.78 -3.24
N SER A 114 -0.08 15.93 -3.06
CA SER A 114 0.62 15.26 -4.17
C SER A 114 0.63 13.74 -4.01
N TYR A 115 0.39 13.02 -5.10
CA TYR A 115 0.53 11.56 -5.12
C TYR A 115 2.00 11.09 -5.18
N ASP A 116 2.95 12.04 -5.26
CA ASP A 116 4.42 11.91 -5.33
C ASP A 116 4.96 11.13 -6.55
N VAL A 117 4.30 10.06 -6.98
CA VAL A 117 4.73 9.18 -8.09
C VAL A 117 4.23 9.69 -9.45
N THR A 118 3.05 10.30 -9.47
CA THR A 118 2.43 10.90 -10.66
C THR A 118 2.22 12.39 -10.44
N SER A 119 1.81 13.12 -11.50
CA SER A 119 1.48 14.54 -11.35
C SER A 119 0.11 14.78 -10.69
N ASP A 120 -0.62 13.70 -10.39
CA ASP A 120 -1.91 13.72 -9.69
C ASP A 120 -1.84 14.45 -8.35
N GLY A 121 -3.00 14.94 -7.92
CA GLY A 121 -3.11 15.47 -6.58
C GLY A 121 -4.39 16.20 -6.27
N LEU A 122 -4.50 16.59 -5.01
CA LEU A 122 -5.56 17.46 -4.53
C LEU A 122 -5.21 18.91 -4.81
N LEU A 123 -6.22 19.68 -5.21
CA LEU A 123 -6.10 21.09 -5.51
C LEU A 123 -7.24 21.89 -4.91
N VAL A 124 -7.00 23.17 -4.75
CA VAL A 124 -8.00 24.15 -4.34
C VAL A 124 -8.18 25.21 -5.42
N ASP A 125 -9.42 25.65 -5.61
CA ASP A 125 -9.71 26.78 -6.51
C ASP A 125 -9.44 28.12 -5.82
N CYS A 126 -8.44 28.86 -6.32
CA CYS A 126 -8.04 30.18 -5.83
C CYS A 126 -8.60 31.32 -6.70
N ARG A 127 -9.55 31.07 -7.61
CA ARG A 127 -10.18 32.12 -8.44
C ARG A 127 -11.16 32.94 -7.60
N THR A 128 -10.75 34.14 -7.22
CA THR A 128 -11.54 35.06 -6.40
C THR A 128 -12.83 35.52 -7.11
N GLY A 129 -13.87 35.82 -6.33
CA GLY A 129 -15.16 36.29 -6.86
C GLY A 129 -16.02 35.21 -7.54
N ARG A 130 -15.65 33.93 -7.40
CA ARG A 130 -16.43 32.76 -7.84
C ARG A 130 -16.98 32.04 -6.62
N ASP A 131 -18.14 31.40 -6.76
CA ASP A 131 -18.71 30.56 -5.69
C ASP A 131 -17.83 29.33 -5.40
N SER A 132 -16.99 28.94 -6.35
CA SER A 132 -16.02 27.85 -6.21
C SER A 132 -14.74 28.24 -5.46
N PHE A 133 -14.55 29.50 -5.05
CA PHE A 133 -13.34 29.92 -4.34
C PHE A 133 -13.18 29.16 -3.01
N GLY A 134 -12.13 28.34 -2.90
CA GLY A 134 -11.88 27.47 -1.75
C GLY A 134 -12.36 26.02 -1.94
N ALA A 135 -13.10 25.71 -3.01
CA ALA A 135 -13.56 24.35 -3.29
C ALA A 135 -12.40 23.40 -3.57
N ILE A 136 -12.56 22.16 -3.13
CA ILE A 136 -11.55 21.11 -3.27
C ILE A 136 -11.84 20.26 -4.50
N GLY A 137 -10.81 20.17 -5.34
CA GLY A 137 -10.79 19.34 -6.52
C GLY A 137 -9.68 18.32 -6.49
N ARG A 138 -9.67 17.50 -7.53
CA ARG A 138 -8.62 16.54 -7.82
C ARG A 138 -8.20 16.66 -9.26
N PHE A 139 -6.89 16.60 -9.47
CA PHE A 139 -6.28 16.48 -10.77
C PHE A 139 -5.80 15.05 -10.97
N PHE A 140 -6.09 14.51 -12.15
CA PHE A 140 -5.53 13.27 -12.67
C PHE A 140 -4.85 13.57 -14.00
N ASP A 141 -3.66 13.04 -14.21
CA ASP A 141 -2.88 13.34 -15.42
C ASP A 141 -3.56 12.88 -16.72
N GLU A 142 -4.42 11.85 -16.65
CA GLU A 142 -5.14 11.32 -17.81
C GLU A 142 -6.48 12.02 -18.08
N THR A 143 -7.10 12.62 -17.06
CA THR A 143 -8.49 13.12 -17.16
C THR A 143 -8.65 14.60 -16.82
N GLY A 144 -7.59 15.25 -16.35
CA GLY A 144 -7.58 16.67 -16.02
C GLY A 144 -8.17 16.96 -14.65
N THR A 145 -8.75 18.16 -14.50
CA THR A 145 -9.22 18.67 -13.21
C THR A 145 -10.72 18.45 -13.02
N SER A 146 -11.11 17.87 -11.88
CA SER A 146 -12.50 17.75 -11.44
C SER A 146 -12.70 18.32 -10.03
N PHE A 147 -13.88 18.89 -9.76
CA PHE A 147 -14.26 19.41 -8.43
C PHE A 147 -15.38 18.57 -7.82
N GLY A 148 -15.56 18.70 -6.50
CA GLY A 148 -16.61 18.00 -5.75
C GLY A 148 -16.08 17.12 -4.61
N GLN A 149 -14.80 17.23 -4.26
CA GLN A 149 -14.24 16.50 -3.12
C GLN A 149 -14.72 17.10 -1.79
N ALA A 150 -14.86 18.43 -1.73
CA ALA A 150 -15.48 19.20 -0.65
C ALA A 150 -15.69 20.66 -1.08
N ASP A 151 -16.59 21.39 -0.42
CA ASP A 151 -16.79 22.81 -0.72
C ASP A 151 -15.70 23.69 -0.08
N SER A 152 -14.95 23.15 0.89
CA SER A 152 -13.78 23.82 1.44
C SER A 152 -12.75 22.84 2.03
N LEU A 153 -11.51 23.29 2.23
CA LEU A 153 -10.47 22.49 2.90
C LEU A 153 -10.86 22.12 4.35
N GLY A 154 -11.64 22.97 5.02
CA GLY A 154 -12.11 22.71 6.38
C GLY A 154 -13.04 21.50 6.44
N GLU A 155 -13.96 21.39 5.49
CA GLU A 155 -14.85 20.23 5.33
C GLU A 155 -14.09 18.98 4.94
N TYR A 156 -13.13 19.11 4.01
CA TYR A 156 -12.27 18.00 3.60
C TYR A 156 -11.48 17.44 4.80
N LEU A 157 -10.86 18.31 5.60
CA LEU A 157 -10.14 17.90 6.83
C LEU A 157 -11.07 17.35 7.91
N ALA A 158 -12.31 17.85 8.01
CA ALA A 158 -13.29 17.29 8.94
C ALA A 158 -13.66 15.85 8.56
N ALA A 159 -13.87 15.59 7.27
CA ALA A 159 -14.11 14.25 6.76
C ALA A 159 -12.90 13.32 6.98
N GLU A 160 -11.67 13.83 6.82
CA GLU A 160 -10.45 13.06 7.16
C GLU A 160 -10.38 12.69 8.64
N ALA A 161 -10.71 13.62 9.53
CA ALA A 161 -10.79 13.36 10.98
C ALA A 161 -11.84 12.28 11.29
N ASP A 162 -13.03 12.39 10.69
CA ASP A 162 -14.11 11.41 10.85
C ASP A 162 -13.69 10.02 10.36
N GLN A 163 -12.92 9.93 9.26
CA GLN A 163 -12.38 8.65 8.78
C GLN A 163 -11.40 8.03 9.78
N LEU A 164 -10.46 8.81 10.32
CA LEU A 164 -9.49 8.33 11.30
C LEU A 164 -10.18 7.81 12.56
N GLU A 165 -11.15 8.56 13.09
CA GLU A 165 -11.87 8.19 14.32
C GLU A 165 -12.77 6.96 14.17
N ARG A 166 -13.22 6.63 12.94
CA ARG A 166 -13.93 5.37 12.66
C ARG A 166 -13.00 4.15 12.66
N GLY A 167 -11.68 4.32 12.59
CA GLY A 167 -10.71 3.23 12.69
C GLY A 167 -10.88 2.16 11.61
N GLN A 168 -10.84 0.88 12.00
CA GLN A 168 -10.89 -0.25 11.06
C GLN A 168 -12.16 -0.29 10.20
N ASP A 169 -13.30 0.23 10.69
CA ASP A 169 -14.54 0.34 9.90
C ASP A 169 -14.41 1.31 8.72
N ALA A 170 -13.39 2.18 8.74
CA ALA A 170 -13.00 3.06 7.66
C ALA A 170 -11.81 2.56 6.84
N GLY A 171 -11.34 1.34 7.09
CA GLY A 171 -10.08 0.85 6.52
C GLY A 171 -8.84 1.50 7.14
N ILE A 172 -8.96 2.17 8.29
CA ILE A 172 -7.83 2.79 8.97
C ILE A 172 -7.16 1.78 9.89
N VAL A 173 -5.89 1.51 9.62
CA VAL A 173 -5.07 0.55 10.35
C VAL A 173 -3.76 1.22 10.75
N THR A 174 -3.20 0.82 11.90
CA THR A 174 -1.87 1.27 12.31
C THR A 174 -0.95 0.09 12.55
N PHE A 175 0.29 0.21 12.09
CA PHE A 175 1.33 -0.78 12.37
C PHE A 175 2.64 -0.06 12.65
N ASN A 176 3.33 -0.47 13.72
CA ASN A 176 4.60 0.12 14.15
C ASN A 176 4.56 1.65 14.30
N GLY A 177 3.42 2.22 14.73
CA GLY A 177 3.22 3.66 14.85
C GLY A 177 3.07 4.41 13.52
N ARG A 178 2.81 3.72 12.41
CA ARG A 178 2.48 4.30 11.10
C ARG A 178 1.01 4.08 10.77
N LEU A 179 0.44 5.04 10.04
CA LEU A 179 -0.92 5.00 9.49
C LEU A 179 -0.95 4.27 8.14
N PHE A 180 -1.89 3.34 7.98
CA PHE A 180 -2.21 2.66 6.73
C PHE A 180 -3.70 2.84 6.42
N ARG A 181 -4.01 2.94 5.13
CA ARG A 181 -5.37 3.02 4.61
C ARG A 181 -5.59 1.84 3.69
N GLU A 182 -6.38 0.89 4.15
CA GLU A 182 -6.63 -0.36 3.46
C GLU A 182 -7.99 -0.29 2.75
N ALA A 183 -8.06 -0.92 1.58
CA ALA A 183 -9.31 -1.02 0.86
C ALA A 183 -10.33 -1.88 1.64
N PRO A 184 -11.65 -1.68 1.41
CA PRO A 184 -12.66 -2.57 1.97
C PRO A 184 -12.38 -4.02 1.56
N LEU A 185 -12.39 -4.91 2.56
CA LEU A 185 -12.17 -6.32 2.33
C LEU A 185 -13.34 -6.93 1.53
N PRO A 186 -13.07 -7.78 0.52
CA PRO A 186 -14.11 -8.51 -0.18
C PRO A 186 -14.82 -9.49 0.78
N ALA A 187 -16.04 -9.87 0.42
CA ALA A 187 -16.73 -10.95 1.13
C ALA A 187 -15.89 -12.23 1.02
N ARG A 188 -15.76 -12.96 2.15
CA ARG A 188 -15.01 -14.21 2.15
C ARG A 188 -15.63 -15.20 1.16
N PRO A 189 -14.82 -15.79 0.28
CA PRO A 189 -15.32 -16.78 -0.64
C PRO A 189 -15.83 -18.01 0.13
N LYS A 190 -16.95 -18.56 -0.31
CA LYS A 190 -17.51 -19.82 0.23
C LYS A 190 -17.28 -20.92 -0.81
N TYR A 191 -16.28 -21.75 -0.58
CA TYR A 191 -16.01 -22.91 -1.43
C TYR A 191 -16.71 -24.16 -0.88
N SER A 192 -17.30 -24.95 -1.78
CA SER A 192 -17.82 -26.28 -1.45
C SER A 192 -16.69 -27.31 -1.52
N ALA A 193 -16.55 -28.15 -0.50
CA ALA A 193 -15.48 -29.15 -0.39
C ALA A 193 -15.96 -30.60 -0.52
N ASP A 194 -17.23 -30.81 -0.86
CA ASP A 194 -17.84 -32.15 -0.95
C ASP A 194 -17.61 -32.85 -2.31
N GLU A 195 -16.76 -32.28 -3.17
CA GLU A 195 -16.51 -32.81 -4.50
C GLU A 195 -15.43 -33.91 -4.50
N PRO A 196 -15.66 -35.04 -5.19
CA PRO A 196 -14.65 -36.07 -5.35
C PRO A 196 -13.41 -35.54 -6.06
N LEU A 197 -12.27 -36.22 -5.89
CA LEU A 197 -11.08 -35.92 -6.68
C LEU A 197 -11.33 -36.23 -8.16
N PRO A 198 -10.84 -35.37 -9.08
CA PRO A 198 -10.91 -35.64 -10.51
C PRO A 198 -10.04 -36.84 -10.88
N ALA A 199 -10.33 -37.46 -12.02
CA ALA A 199 -9.49 -38.52 -12.55
C ALA A 199 -8.16 -37.94 -13.09
N PRO A 200 -7.03 -38.66 -13.00
CA PRO A 200 -5.73 -38.14 -13.46
C PRO A 200 -5.68 -37.78 -14.95
N ASP A 201 -6.52 -38.40 -15.77
CA ASP A 201 -6.68 -38.19 -17.21
C ASP A 201 -7.69 -37.09 -17.57
N GLU A 202 -8.35 -36.49 -16.57
CA GLU A 202 -9.29 -35.39 -16.79
C GLU A 202 -8.57 -34.13 -17.29
N GLN A 203 -9.15 -33.49 -18.31
CA GLN A 203 -8.54 -32.33 -18.95
C GLN A 203 -8.78 -31.06 -18.11
N LEU A 204 -7.87 -30.81 -17.17
CA LEU A 204 -7.86 -29.64 -16.30
C LEU A 204 -6.76 -28.64 -16.69
N PRO A 205 -6.89 -27.34 -16.37
CA PRO A 205 -5.80 -26.36 -16.54
C PRO A 205 -4.50 -26.86 -15.93
N GLU A 206 -3.37 -26.51 -16.53
CA GLU A 206 -2.06 -26.81 -15.95
C GLU A 206 -1.81 -25.93 -14.72
N LEU A 207 -1.21 -26.53 -13.70
CA LEU A 207 -0.71 -25.83 -12.53
C LEU A 207 0.79 -25.59 -12.71
N ASP A 208 1.27 -24.39 -12.44
CA ASP A 208 2.71 -24.15 -12.41
C ASP A 208 3.33 -24.92 -11.24
N LEU A 209 4.24 -25.83 -11.59
CA LEU A 209 4.98 -26.70 -10.67
C LEU A 209 6.50 -26.50 -10.81
N SER A 210 6.92 -25.44 -11.51
CA SER A 210 8.34 -25.15 -11.77
C SER A 210 9.11 -24.61 -10.56
N TYR A 211 8.43 -24.44 -9.42
CA TYR A 211 8.99 -23.90 -8.19
C TYR A 211 10.08 -24.81 -7.60
N SER A 212 11.13 -24.17 -7.09
CA SER A 212 12.16 -24.83 -6.29
C SER A 212 12.23 -24.24 -4.88
N PRO A 213 12.45 -25.06 -3.84
CA PRO A 213 12.75 -24.58 -2.49
C PRO A 213 14.02 -23.72 -2.42
N THR A 214 14.88 -23.80 -3.44
CA THR A 214 16.15 -23.05 -3.54
C THR A 214 16.07 -21.84 -4.47
N ASP A 215 14.88 -21.48 -4.96
CA ASP A 215 14.73 -20.31 -5.82
C ASP A 215 15.18 -19.03 -5.09
N LEU A 216 15.98 -18.21 -5.79
CA LEU A 216 16.38 -16.90 -5.31
C LEU A 216 15.16 -15.98 -5.26
N LEU A 217 15.03 -15.21 -4.17
CA LEU A 217 14.00 -14.18 -4.05
C LEU A 217 14.61 -12.82 -4.42
N HIS A 218 14.06 -12.18 -5.44
CA HIS A 218 14.46 -10.81 -5.79
C HIS A 218 14.01 -9.82 -4.70
N VAL A 219 14.87 -8.85 -4.35
CA VAL A 219 14.60 -7.88 -3.27
C VAL A 219 13.28 -7.13 -3.44
N SER A 220 12.82 -6.88 -4.66
CA SER A 220 11.54 -6.16 -4.90
C SER A 220 10.33 -6.78 -4.22
N TYR A 221 10.32 -8.10 -3.98
CA TYR A 221 9.25 -8.77 -3.23
C TYR A 221 9.30 -8.47 -1.72
N LEU A 222 10.48 -8.18 -1.19
CA LEU A 222 10.71 -7.82 0.20
C LEU A 222 10.53 -6.32 0.43
N ASP A 223 10.98 -5.50 -0.52
CA ASP A 223 10.92 -4.04 -0.42
C ASP A 223 9.49 -3.52 -0.21
N GLY A 224 8.51 -4.10 -0.92
CA GLY A 224 7.09 -3.80 -0.73
C GLY A 224 6.52 -4.17 0.66
N HIS A 225 7.28 -4.89 1.49
CA HIS A 225 6.93 -5.23 2.87
C HIS A 225 7.70 -4.42 3.92
N GLU A 226 8.53 -3.45 3.50
CA GLU A 226 9.17 -2.46 4.35
C GLU A 226 9.90 -3.09 5.57
N GLU A 227 9.56 -2.72 6.81
CA GLU A 227 10.21 -3.27 8.02
C GLU A 227 10.05 -4.80 8.13
N LEU A 228 8.93 -5.35 7.68
CA LEU A 228 8.68 -6.80 7.70
C LEU A 228 9.52 -7.51 6.62
N GLY A 229 9.72 -6.87 5.47
CA GLY A 229 10.63 -7.34 4.42
C GLY A 229 12.08 -7.41 4.90
N ALA A 230 12.53 -6.37 5.61
CA ALA A 230 13.86 -6.34 6.22
C ALA A 230 14.04 -7.47 7.27
N LEU A 231 13.01 -7.74 8.08
CA LEU A 231 13.01 -8.87 9.01
C LEU A 231 13.09 -10.21 8.28
N ILE A 232 12.26 -10.44 7.26
CA ILE A 232 12.30 -11.66 6.45
C ILE A 232 13.70 -11.85 5.85
N ALA A 233 14.34 -10.76 5.41
CA ALA A 233 15.66 -10.81 4.78
C ALA A 233 16.80 -11.16 5.74
N THR A 234 16.66 -10.86 7.03
CA THR A 234 17.76 -10.90 8.01
C THR A 234 17.58 -11.96 9.10
N LEU A 235 16.36 -12.43 9.34
CA LEU A 235 16.10 -13.47 10.34
C LEU A 235 16.68 -14.83 9.91
N PRO A 236 16.95 -15.73 10.88
CA PRO A 236 17.40 -17.08 10.58
C PRO A 236 16.41 -17.83 9.69
N TYR A 237 16.93 -18.64 8.76
CA TYR A 237 16.13 -19.42 7.80
C TYR A 237 14.98 -20.21 8.46
N GLU A 238 15.26 -20.90 9.56
CA GLU A 238 14.27 -21.66 10.34
C GLU A 238 13.05 -20.82 10.76
N ARG A 239 13.28 -19.54 11.14
CA ARG A 239 12.20 -18.61 11.51
C ARG A 239 11.36 -18.23 10.31
N VAL A 240 11.98 -17.98 9.16
CA VAL A 240 11.28 -17.65 7.93
C VAL A 240 10.44 -18.85 7.46
N VAL A 241 10.96 -20.07 7.58
CA VAL A 241 10.21 -21.31 7.29
C VAL A 241 9.01 -21.46 8.22
N GLU A 242 9.17 -21.22 9.51
CA GLU A 242 8.06 -21.24 10.49
C GLU A 242 6.98 -20.21 10.13
N ALA A 243 7.39 -18.98 9.79
CA ALA A 243 6.47 -17.93 9.38
C ALA A 243 5.75 -18.26 8.08
N ALA A 244 6.46 -18.79 7.08
CA ALA A 244 5.89 -19.22 5.80
C ALA A 244 4.78 -20.27 6.01
N ARG A 245 5.01 -21.27 6.88
CA ARG A 245 4.01 -22.29 7.24
C ARG A 245 2.75 -21.67 7.82
N LYS A 246 2.89 -20.78 8.81
CA LYS A 246 1.76 -20.13 9.48
C LYS A 246 0.99 -19.20 8.53
N GLN A 247 1.69 -18.40 7.73
CA GLN A 247 1.08 -17.51 6.75
C GLN A 247 0.33 -18.28 5.66
N LEU A 248 0.92 -19.37 5.13
CA LEU A 248 0.28 -20.20 4.13
C LEU A 248 -0.98 -20.90 4.69
N ARG A 249 -0.92 -21.36 5.95
CA ARG A 249 -2.09 -21.92 6.65
C ARG A 249 -3.21 -20.89 6.78
N ARG A 250 -2.89 -19.67 7.22
CA ARG A 250 -3.87 -18.58 7.37
C ARG A 250 -4.49 -18.24 6.02
N LEU A 251 -3.68 -18.13 4.97
CA LEU A 251 -4.16 -17.92 3.60
C LEU A 251 -5.14 -19.02 3.19
N ALA A 252 -4.81 -20.30 3.42
CA ALA A 252 -5.71 -21.41 3.09
C ALA A 252 -7.04 -21.35 3.86
N VAL A 253 -7.03 -20.88 5.10
CA VAL A 253 -8.24 -20.71 5.91
C VAL A 253 -9.07 -19.51 5.45
N GLU A 254 -8.44 -18.36 5.21
CA GLU A 254 -9.08 -17.11 4.79
C GLU A 254 -9.72 -17.23 3.41
N THR A 255 -9.07 -17.97 2.51
CA THR A 255 -9.60 -18.33 1.20
C THR A 255 -10.57 -19.50 1.27
N GLY A 256 -10.51 -20.34 2.30
CA GLY A 256 -11.34 -21.54 2.41
C GLY A 256 -10.80 -22.76 1.65
N LEU A 257 -9.61 -22.67 1.04
CA LEU A 257 -8.93 -23.82 0.45
C LEU A 257 -8.58 -24.91 1.48
N ASN A 258 -8.48 -24.54 2.76
CA ASN A 258 -8.24 -25.48 3.85
C ASN A 258 -9.39 -26.50 4.08
N HIS A 259 -10.56 -26.30 3.45
CA HIS A 259 -11.63 -27.30 3.48
C HIS A 259 -11.34 -28.52 2.59
N TYR A 260 -10.47 -28.38 1.59
CA TYR A 260 -10.06 -29.51 0.76
C TYR A 260 -9.12 -30.44 1.54
N PRO A 261 -9.45 -31.74 1.69
CA PRO A 261 -8.63 -32.68 2.47
C PRO A 261 -7.18 -32.76 1.99
N GLU A 262 -6.95 -32.64 0.67
CA GLU A 262 -5.62 -32.74 0.08
C GLU A 262 -4.75 -31.53 0.42
N VAL A 263 -5.34 -30.33 0.37
CA VAL A 263 -4.68 -29.08 0.79
C VAL A 263 -4.38 -29.14 2.29
N LYS A 264 -5.39 -29.48 3.10
CA LYS A 264 -5.23 -29.58 4.55
C LYS A 264 -4.14 -30.58 4.93
N ALA A 265 -4.14 -31.78 4.33
CA ALA A 265 -3.17 -32.82 4.62
C ALA A 265 -1.75 -32.42 4.24
N ALA A 266 -1.57 -31.73 3.10
CA ALA A 266 -0.27 -31.24 2.66
C ALA A 266 0.28 -30.17 3.62
N LEU A 267 -0.55 -29.21 4.02
CA LEU A 267 -0.15 -28.19 5.00
C LEU A 267 0.13 -28.82 6.39
N ASP A 268 -0.70 -29.78 6.83
CA ASP A 268 -0.49 -30.50 8.10
C ASP A 268 0.85 -31.25 8.07
N ALA A 269 1.23 -31.84 6.94
CA ALA A 269 2.52 -32.52 6.76
C ALA A 269 3.69 -31.54 6.78
N TRP A 270 3.56 -30.41 6.08
CA TRP A 270 4.60 -29.39 6.01
C TRP A 270 4.86 -28.73 7.39
N GLU A 271 3.80 -28.47 8.16
CA GLU A 271 3.89 -27.96 9.54
C GLU A 271 4.62 -28.92 10.48
N ARG A 272 4.48 -30.24 10.28
CA ARG A 272 5.25 -31.26 11.02
C ARG A 272 6.71 -31.37 10.57
N GLY A 273 7.14 -30.57 9.60
CA GLY A 273 8.50 -30.60 9.06
C GLY A 273 8.73 -31.72 8.04
N ALA A 274 7.67 -32.39 7.57
CA ALA A 274 7.82 -33.34 6.47
C ALA A 274 8.15 -32.58 5.18
N ALA A 275 9.13 -33.07 4.43
CA ALA A 275 9.38 -32.56 3.10
C ALA A 275 8.13 -32.81 2.23
N PRO A 276 7.65 -31.80 1.49
CA PRO A 276 6.57 -32.01 0.54
C PRO A 276 7.00 -33.04 -0.51
N PRO A 277 6.09 -33.91 -0.98
CA PRO A 277 6.42 -34.80 -2.09
C PRO A 277 6.83 -33.97 -3.31
N GLN A 278 7.66 -34.56 -4.18
CA GLN A 278 8.01 -33.91 -5.45
C GLN A 278 6.73 -33.53 -6.20
N PRO A 279 6.68 -32.30 -6.76
CA PRO A 279 5.50 -31.83 -7.45
C PRO A 279 5.20 -32.73 -8.66
N ASP A 280 3.96 -33.21 -8.74
CA ASP A 280 3.47 -34.11 -9.80
C ASP A 280 2.06 -33.65 -10.20
N GLN A 281 1.86 -33.39 -11.50
CA GLN A 281 0.59 -32.94 -12.08
C GLN A 281 -0.58 -33.91 -11.84
N THR A 282 -0.28 -35.18 -11.58
CA THR A 282 -1.25 -36.25 -11.32
C THR A 282 -1.42 -36.56 -9.83
N GLY A 283 -0.63 -35.93 -8.97
CA GLY A 283 -0.72 -36.09 -7.53
C GLY A 283 -2.02 -35.51 -6.96
N PRO A 284 -2.56 -36.04 -5.85
CA PRO A 284 -3.86 -35.62 -5.30
C PRO A 284 -3.97 -34.12 -5.02
N LEU A 285 -2.90 -33.50 -4.49
CA LEU A 285 -2.86 -32.07 -4.23
C LEU A 285 -2.90 -31.25 -5.54
N ALA A 286 -2.08 -31.61 -6.53
CA ALA A 286 -2.04 -30.91 -7.81
C ALA A 286 -3.37 -31.03 -8.54
N LEU A 287 -3.95 -32.24 -8.60
CA LEU A 287 -5.27 -32.47 -9.16
C LEU A 287 -6.33 -31.58 -8.50
N ARG A 288 -6.34 -31.51 -7.15
CA ARG A 288 -7.27 -30.65 -6.43
C ARG A 288 -7.08 -29.17 -6.77
N LEU A 289 -5.85 -28.67 -6.77
CA LEU A 289 -5.57 -27.27 -7.12
C LEU A 289 -5.95 -26.96 -8.57
N ARG A 290 -5.71 -27.88 -9.51
CA ARG A 290 -6.15 -27.76 -10.91
C ARG A 290 -7.67 -27.73 -11.06
N THR A 291 -8.41 -28.49 -10.25
CA THR A 291 -9.88 -28.35 -10.17
C THR A 291 -10.28 -26.97 -9.68
N VAL A 292 -9.60 -26.44 -8.65
CA VAL A 292 -9.85 -25.09 -8.15
C VAL A 292 -9.56 -24.04 -9.25
N LEU A 293 -8.49 -24.20 -10.03
CA LEU A 293 -8.21 -23.34 -11.19
C LEU A 293 -9.33 -23.40 -12.23
N ALA A 294 -9.79 -24.60 -12.61
CA ALA A 294 -10.88 -24.77 -13.57
C ALA A 294 -12.18 -24.08 -13.11
N GLN A 295 -12.50 -24.20 -11.83
CA GLN A 295 -13.67 -23.55 -11.23
C GLN A 295 -13.50 -22.03 -11.16
N ALA A 296 -12.30 -21.57 -10.82
CA ALA A 296 -11.97 -20.15 -10.81
C ALA A 296 -12.09 -19.54 -12.21
N ASP A 297 -11.60 -20.23 -13.25
CA ASP A 297 -11.70 -19.77 -14.64
C ASP A 297 -13.16 -19.73 -15.11
N THR A 298 -13.94 -20.75 -14.79
CA THR A 298 -15.39 -20.81 -15.10
C THR A 298 -16.14 -19.66 -14.42
N GLY A 299 -15.82 -19.37 -13.16
CA GLY A 299 -16.43 -18.28 -12.38
C GLY A 299 -15.81 -16.90 -12.61
N ARG A 300 -14.72 -16.79 -13.39
CA ARG A 300 -13.86 -15.59 -13.49
C ARG A 300 -13.38 -15.07 -12.12
N ASP A 301 -13.16 -15.98 -11.18
CA ASP A 301 -12.73 -15.69 -9.81
C ASP A 301 -11.20 -15.62 -9.75
N ARG A 302 -10.66 -14.44 -10.07
CA ARG A 302 -9.21 -14.18 -10.03
C ARG A 302 -8.60 -14.42 -8.65
N THR A 303 -9.34 -14.12 -7.60
CA THR A 303 -8.92 -14.27 -6.22
C THR A 303 -8.73 -15.75 -5.85
N ARG A 304 -9.68 -16.61 -6.24
CA ARG A 304 -9.58 -18.07 -6.05
C ARG A 304 -8.44 -18.68 -6.85
N ARG A 305 -8.29 -18.25 -8.10
CA ARG A 305 -7.19 -18.69 -8.97
C ARG A 305 -5.84 -18.38 -8.32
N TRP A 306 -5.64 -17.13 -7.94
CA TRP A 306 -4.40 -16.68 -7.33
C TRP A 306 -4.13 -17.41 -6.00
N ALA A 307 -5.16 -17.64 -5.17
CA ALA A 307 -5.00 -18.40 -3.94
C ALA A 307 -4.51 -19.84 -4.18
N ALA A 308 -5.02 -20.53 -5.21
CA ALA A 308 -4.58 -21.89 -5.54
C ALA A 308 -3.11 -21.92 -6.01
N GLU A 309 -2.72 -20.95 -6.85
CA GLU A 309 -1.34 -20.76 -7.29
C GLU A 309 -0.41 -20.48 -6.10
N GLN A 310 -0.86 -19.67 -5.13
CA GLN A 310 -0.10 -19.38 -3.91
C GLN A 310 0.05 -20.58 -2.97
N ILE A 311 -0.96 -21.47 -2.90
CA ILE A 311 -0.81 -22.74 -2.17
C ILE A 311 0.26 -23.63 -2.81
N ALA A 312 0.28 -23.73 -4.15
CA ALA A 312 1.30 -24.49 -4.86
C ALA A 312 2.71 -23.89 -4.63
N LEU A 313 2.85 -22.58 -4.83
CA LEU A 313 4.10 -21.87 -4.58
C LEU A 313 4.57 -22.02 -3.14
N GLY A 314 3.66 -21.92 -2.17
CA GLY A 314 4.01 -22.01 -0.76
C GLY A 314 4.48 -23.39 -0.33
N ILE A 315 3.89 -24.45 -0.89
CA ILE A 315 4.27 -25.83 -0.56
C ILE A 315 5.56 -26.24 -1.26
N TRP A 316 5.73 -25.93 -2.55
CA TRP A 316 6.85 -26.43 -3.36
C TRP A 316 7.98 -25.43 -3.60
N GLY A 317 7.75 -24.14 -3.36
CA GLY A 317 8.71 -23.07 -3.61
C GLY A 317 9.56 -22.68 -2.40
N SER A 318 10.33 -21.61 -2.59
CA SER A 318 11.17 -21.00 -1.57
C SER A 318 10.33 -20.50 -0.38
N PRO A 319 10.69 -20.81 0.88
CA PRO A 319 10.01 -20.28 2.06
C PRO A 319 9.99 -18.75 2.14
N TYR A 320 11.04 -18.09 1.63
CA TYR A 320 11.09 -16.63 1.56
C TYR A 320 10.04 -16.07 0.60
N ARG A 321 9.90 -16.68 -0.58
CA ARG A 321 8.88 -16.27 -1.54
C ARG A 321 7.48 -16.60 -1.02
N SER A 322 7.30 -17.79 -0.43
CA SER A 322 6.06 -18.22 0.19
C SER A 322 5.55 -17.24 1.24
N VAL A 323 6.39 -16.79 2.17
CA VAL A 323 5.96 -15.87 3.23
C VAL A 323 5.56 -14.50 2.68
N CYS A 324 6.33 -13.94 1.73
CA CYS A 324 6.04 -12.63 1.14
C CYS A 324 4.74 -12.66 0.32
N GLU A 325 4.60 -13.66 -0.55
CA GLU A 325 3.45 -13.78 -1.42
C GLU A 325 2.18 -14.14 -0.65
N SER A 326 2.30 -15.00 0.37
CA SER A 326 1.17 -15.29 1.25
C SER A 326 0.74 -14.04 2.00
N ALA A 327 1.68 -13.28 2.60
CA ALA A 327 1.34 -12.05 3.30
C ALA A 327 0.69 -11.00 2.38
N ASN A 328 1.25 -10.81 1.18
CA ASN A 328 0.69 -9.92 0.17
C ASN A 328 -0.72 -10.34 -0.26
N MET A 329 -0.96 -11.63 -0.47
CA MET A 329 -2.31 -12.12 -0.80
C MET A 329 -3.26 -11.92 0.39
N ARG A 330 -2.82 -12.20 1.62
CA ARG A 330 -3.60 -12.03 2.84
C ARG A 330 -4.01 -10.59 3.12
N SER A 331 -3.24 -9.59 2.67
CA SER A 331 -3.63 -8.17 2.79
C SER A 331 -4.99 -7.86 2.15
N HIS A 332 -5.41 -8.68 1.18
CA HIS A 332 -6.69 -8.56 0.51
C HIS A 332 -7.85 -9.26 1.26
N PHE A 333 -7.59 -9.93 2.38
CA PHE A 333 -8.62 -10.68 3.14
C PHE A 333 -8.68 -10.33 4.63
N THR A 334 -7.64 -9.69 5.17
CA THR A 334 -7.58 -9.30 6.58
C THR A 334 -6.76 -8.04 6.77
N LEU A 335 -7.26 -7.13 7.60
CA LEU A 335 -6.57 -5.89 7.99
C LEU A 335 -5.39 -6.15 8.95
N ASP A 336 -5.42 -7.28 9.66
CA ASP A 336 -4.43 -7.63 10.68
C ASP A 336 -3.20 -8.34 10.11
N TRP A 337 -3.06 -8.44 8.78
CA TRP A 337 -2.03 -9.25 8.14
C TRP A 337 -0.61 -8.88 8.57
N ARG A 338 -0.32 -7.59 8.79
CA ARG A 338 1.00 -7.11 9.28
C ARG A 338 1.28 -7.58 10.71
N ALA A 339 0.29 -7.48 11.59
CA ALA A 339 0.41 -7.92 12.98
C ALA A 339 0.58 -9.44 13.06
N ASP A 340 -0.19 -10.19 12.26
CA ASP A 340 -0.04 -11.64 12.13
C ASP A 340 1.34 -12.03 11.59
N LEU A 341 1.83 -11.37 10.54
CA LEU A 341 3.15 -11.67 9.97
C LEU A 341 4.26 -11.36 10.99
N HIS A 342 4.18 -10.23 11.70
CA HIS A 342 5.13 -9.90 12.75
C HIS A 342 5.13 -10.94 13.87
N ALA A 343 3.95 -11.41 14.27
CA ALA A 343 3.80 -12.49 15.25
C ALA A 343 4.41 -13.80 14.77
N ASP A 344 4.15 -14.16 13.51
CA ASP A 344 4.64 -15.39 12.91
C ASP A 344 6.16 -15.39 12.72
N LEU A 345 6.78 -14.21 12.54
CA LEU A 345 8.23 -13.98 12.58
C LEU A 345 8.82 -13.98 14.01
N GLY A 346 7.98 -14.09 15.04
CA GLY A 346 8.38 -14.22 16.44
C GLY A 346 8.48 -12.89 17.21
N HIS A 347 7.78 -11.84 16.76
CA HIS A 347 7.80 -10.50 17.37
C HIS A 347 9.19 -9.90 17.63
N PRO A 348 10.14 -9.98 16.68
CA PRO A 348 11.42 -9.30 16.84
C PRO A 348 11.21 -7.77 16.90
N SER A 349 12.19 -7.04 17.44
CA SER A 349 12.20 -5.58 17.32
C SER A 349 12.14 -5.18 15.84
N LEU A 350 11.24 -4.26 15.51
CA LEU A 350 11.08 -3.80 14.14
C LEU A 350 12.27 -2.89 13.77
N PRO A 351 12.98 -3.18 12.66
CA PRO A 351 14.05 -2.31 12.18
C PRO A 351 13.46 -1.01 11.61
N PRO A 352 14.29 0.00 11.31
CA PRO A 352 13.89 1.08 10.41
C PRO A 352 13.45 0.52 9.04
N ILE A 353 12.71 1.33 8.29
CA ILE A 353 12.36 0.99 6.90
C ILE A 353 13.68 0.89 6.11
N PRO A 354 13.90 -0.21 5.37
CA PRO A 354 15.14 -0.41 4.63
C PRO A 354 15.26 0.64 3.52
N ASP A 355 16.45 1.21 3.39
CA ASP A 355 16.84 2.07 2.26
C ASP A 355 17.68 1.27 1.25
N ASP A 356 18.02 1.90 0.12
CA ASP A 356 18.85 1.28 -0.93
C ASP A 356 20.19 0.77 -0.38
N ARG A 357 20.74 1.48 0.62
CA ARG A 357 21.99 1.10 1.29
C ARG A 357 21.84 -0.17 2.11
N PHE A 358 20.73 -0.35 2.83
CA PHE A 358 20.42 -1.60 3.53
C PHE A 358 20.41 -2.77 2.55
N TRP A 359 19.70 -2.63 1.42
CA TRP A 359 19.59 -3.68 0.41
C TRP A 359 20.94 -4.00 -0.26
N ALA A 360 21.76 -2.99 -0.56
CA ALA A 360 23.11 -3.17 -1.09
C ALA A 360 24.06 -3.88 -0.10
N ALA A 361 23.90 -3.61 1.20
CA ALA A 361 24.71 -4.21 2.25
C ALA A 361 24.21 -5.59 2.72
N LEU A 362 23.02 -6.03 2.28
CA LEU A 362 22.43 -7.30 2.68
C LEU A 362 23.38 -8.47 2.40
N ARG A 363 23.44 -9.41 3.34
CA ARG A 363 24.25 -10.64 3.26
C ARG A 363 23.36 -11.86 3.48
N ASN A 364 22.53 -12.16 2.48
CA ASN A 364 21.72 -13.36 2.46
C ASN A 364 21.80 -14.03 1.08
N PRO A 365 22.43 -15.22 0.95
CA PRO A 365 22.70 -15.84 -0.35
C PRO A 365 21.45 -16.34 -1.08
N VAL A 366 20.29 -16.37 -0.42
CA VAL A 366 19.02 -16.77 -1.04
C VAL A 366 18.20 -15.58 -1.55
N ILE A 367 18.69 -14.35 -1.33
CA ILE A 367 18.04 -13.11 -1.75
C ILE A 367 18.93 -12.43 -2.78
N ASP A 368 18.36 -12.15 -3.95
CA ASP A 368 19.04 -11.42 -5.00
C ASP A 368 18.89 -9.90 -4.77
N SER A 369 19.97 -9.30 -4.25
CA SER A 369 20.13 -7.85 -4.08
C SER A 369 21.19 -7.25 -5.02
N SER A 370 21.56 -7.97 -6.09
CA SER A 370 22.67 -7.60 -6.97
C SER A 370 22.51 -6.23 -7.62
N TRP A 371 21.29 -5.85 -7.98
CA TRP A 371 20.97 -4.52 -8.54
C TRP A 371 21.37 -3.39 -7.57
N TYR A 372 20.94 -3.48 -6.30
CA TYR A 372 21.27 -2.48 -5.27
C TYR A 372 22.78 -2.43 -4.98
N ALA A 373 23.44 -3.60 -4.93
CA ALA A 373 24.88 -3.67 -4.71
C ALA A 373 25.67 -2.99 -5.84
N ALA A 374 25.22 -3.13 -7.09
CA ALA A 374 25.84 -2.48 -8.25
C ALA A 374 25.66 -0.96 -8.21
N GLN A 375 24.46 -0.45 -7.91
CA GLN A 375 24.19 0.98 -7.77
C GLN A 375 25.05 1.60 -6.66
N TYR A 376 25.09 0.97 -5.48
CA TYR A 376 25.85 1.48 -4.34
C TYR A 376 27.37 1.59 -4.60
N THR A 377 27.93 0.70 -5.42
CA THR A 377 29.36 0.75 -5.79
C THR A 377 29.65 1.93 -6.72
N GLN A 378 28.72 2.29 -7.60
CA GLN A 378 28.86 3.43 -8.52
C GLN A 378 28.78 4.79 -7.80
N ASP A 379 28.01 4.88 -6.72
CA ASP A 379 27.89 6.12 -5.92
C ASP A 379 29.09 6.38 -4.99
N GLN A 380 29.99 5.41 -4.81
CA GLN A 380 31.21 5.55 -4.00
C GLN A 380 32.47 5.88 -4.81
N ASP A 381 32.40 5.81 -6.14
CA ASP A 381 33.46 6.17 -7.09
C ASP A 381 33.25 7.61 -7.62
#